data_AF-A0A1H1GF13-F1
#
_entry.id   AF-A0A1H1GF13-F1
#
_cell.length_a   1.000
_cell.length_b   1.000
_cell.length_c   1.000
_cell.angle_alpha   90.00
_cell.angle_beta   90.00
_cell.angle_gamma   90.00
#
_symmetry.space_group_name_H-M   'P 1'
#
loop_
_entity.id
_entity.type
_entity.pdbx_description
1 polymer ?
#
loop_
_entity_poly.entity_id
_entity_poly.type
_entity_poly.pdbx_seq_one_letter_code
_entity_poly.pdbx_strand_id
1 'polypeptide(L)' 'MKAGDRVRFRDGSRAWRSRSLDAAARGRVVDLYRVPPLGEIKADVRFDSMTAPERGISVDDLEVLKDAEPPVRR' A
#
# COMPACT_ATOMS: atom_id res chain seq x y z
N MET A 1 6.43 6.88 1.27
CA MET A 1 6.22 5.41 1.26
C MET A 1 7.56 4.76 0.94
N LYS A 2 7.87 3.64 1.60
CA LYS A 2 9.06 2.80 1.36
C LYS A 2 8.72 1.32 1.58
N ALA A 3 9.60 0.43 1.12
CA ALA A 3 9.48 -0.99 1.43
C ALA A 3 9.47 -1.21 2.95
N GLY A 4 8.60 -2.09 3.42
CA GLY A 4 8.34 -2.35 4.83
C GLY A 4 7.21 -1.50 5.44
N ASP A 5 6.80 -0.39 4.82
CA ASP A 5 5.69 0.42 5.32
C ASP A 5 4.38 -0.38 5.30
N ARG A 6 3.59 -0.23 6.37
CA ARG A 6 2.19 -0.68 6.39
C ARG A 6 1.33 0.29 5.61
N VAL A 7 0.51 -0.25 4.73
CA VAL A 7 -0.36 0.53 3.84
C VAL A 7 -1.77 -0.04 3.83
N ARG A 8 -2.71 0.82 3.46
CA ARG A 8 -4.05 0.42 2.98
C ARG A 8 -4.40 1.23 1.73
N PHE A 9 -5.48 0.87 1.07
CA PHE A 9 -6.04 1.72 0.02
C PHE A 9 -6.56 3.03 0.62
N ARG A 10 -6.30 4.15 -0.07
CA ARG A 10 -6.83 5.46 0.31
C ARG A 10 -8.34 5.48 0.17
N ASP A 11 -9.00 6.22 1.06
CA ASP A 11 -10.43 6.47 0.95
C ASP A 11 -10.75 7.14 -0.40
N GLY A 12 -11.61 6.50 -1.20
CA GLY A 12 -11.98 6.93 -2.55
C GLY A 12 -11.22 6.24 -3.70
N SER A 13 -10.12 5.54 -3.43
CA SER A 13 -9.51 4.67 -4.45
C SER A 13 -10.48 3.55 -4.83
N ARG A 14 -10.44 3.12 -6.09
CA ARG A 14 -11.18 1.94 -6.61
C ARG A 14 -10.24 0.80 -7.01
N ALA A 15 -8.94 0.96 -6.81
CA ALA A 15 -7.92 0.00 -7.22
C ALA A 15 -8.02 -1.35 -6.48
N TRP A 16 -8.60 -1.37 -5.29
CA TRP A 16 -8.91 -2.60 -4.54
C TRP A 16 -9.95 -3.47 -5.25
N ARG A 17 -10.96 -2.84 -5.87
CA ARG A 17 -12.09 -3.55 -6.48
C ARG A 17 -11.66 -4.37 -7.69
N SER A 18 -10.78 -3.81 -8.52
CA SER A 18 -10.24 -4.53 -9.69
C SER A 18 -9.33 -5.70 -9.32
N ARG A 19 -8.94 -5.80 -8.04
CA ARG A 19 -8.02 -6.81 -7.49
C ARG A 19 -8.71 -7.79 -6.54
N SER A 20 -10.05 -7.71 -6.44
CA SER A 20 -10.83 -8.54 -5.51
C SER A 20 -10.36 -8.42 -4.05
N LEU A 21 -9.86 -7.25 -3.67
CA LEU A 21 -9.43 -6.93 -2.31
C LEU A 21 -10.51 -6.13 -1.58
N ASP A 22 -10.49 -6.17 -0.25
CA ASP A 22 -11.30 -5.28 0.58
C ASP A 22 -10.72 -3.85 0.55
N ALA A 23 -11.57 -2.83 0.59
CA ALA A 23 -11.12 -1.43 0.71
C ALA A 23 -10.34 -1.18 2.01
N ALA A 24 -10.66 -1.92 3.08
CA ALA A 24 -9.96 -1.90 4.36
C ALA A 24 -8.76 -2.87 4.41
N ALA A 25 -8.42 -3.54 3.30
CA ALA A 25 -7.29 -4.46 3.25
C ALA A 25 -5.99 -3.72 3.62
N ARG A 26 -5.26 -4.33 4.56
CA ARG A 26 -3.97 -3.84 5.03
C ARG A 26 -2.89 -4.74 4.48
N GLY A 27 -1.75 -4.14 4.18
CA GLY A 27 -0.60 -4.88 3.67
C GLY A 27 0.70 -4.18 4.01
N ARG A 28 1.80 -4.81 3.59
CA ARG A 28 3.14 -4.23 3.65
C ARG A 28 3.68 -4.06 2.24
N VAL A 29 4.28 -2.91 1.99
CA VAL A 29 5.01 -2.68 0.75
C VAL A 29 6.23 -3.60 0.71
N VAL A 30 6.35 -4.41 -0.33
CA VAL A 30 7.51 -5.29 -0.53
C VAL A 30 8.52 -4.67 -1.48
N ASP A 31 8.06 -3.90 -2.47
CA ASP A 31 8.92 -3.25 -3.45
C ASP A 31 8.27 -1.96 -3.98
N LEU A 32 9.09 -1.03 -4.45
CA LEU A 32 8.68 0.21 -5.11
C LEU A 32 9.55 0.48 -6.32
N TYR A 33 8.92 0.79 -7.45
CA TYR A 33 9.64 1.07 -8.68
C TYR A 33 8.94 2.14 -9.51
N ARG A 34 9.73 2.83 -10.33
CA ARG A 34 9.26 3.86 -11.24
C ARG A 34 9.00 3.26 -12.62
N VAL A 35 7.85 3.55 -13.19
CA VAL A 35 7.42 3.08 -14.51
C VAL A 35 7.63 4.18 -15.56
N PRO A 36 8.48 3.98 -16.57
CA PRO A 36 8.59 4.89 -17.72
C PRO A 36 7.33 4.87 -18.61
N PRO A 37 7.08 5.91 -19.42
CA PRO A 37 7.88 7.13 -19.57
C PRO A 37 7.48 8.26 -18.60
N LEU A 38 6.27 8.21 -18.04
CA LEU A 38 5.70 9.30 -17.24
C LEU A 38 6.26 9.36 -15.81
N GLY A 39 7.01 8.35 -15.38
CA GLY A 39 7.62 8.31 -14.06
C GLY A 39 6.63 8.00 -12.93
N GLU A 40 5.50 7.36 -13.24
CA GLU A 40 4.54 6.88 -12.25
C GLU A 40 5.26 5.92 -11.29
N ILE A 41 5.02 6.05 -9.99
CA ILE A 41 5.60 5.17 -8.99
C ILE A 41 4.58 4.10 -8.65
N LYS A 42 4.98 2.84 -8.76
CA LYS A 42 4.17 1.69 -8.37
C LYS A 42 4.80 0.95 -7.20
N ALA A 43 3.96 0.30 -6.42
CA ALA A 43 4.32 -0.51 -5.29
C ALA A 43 3.78 -1.93 -5.47
N ASP A 44 4.59 -2.90 -5.09
CA ASP A 44 4.16 -4.26 -4.83
C ASP A 44 3.82 -4.36 -3.34
N VAL A 45 2.64 -4.88 -3.01
CA VAL A 45 2.12 -4.93 -1.63
C VAL A 45 1.70 -6.35 -1.29
N ARG A 46 2.25 -6.90 -0.21
CA ARG A 46 1.76 -8.15 0.38
C ARG A 46 0.66 -7.83 1.37
N PHE A 47 -0.59 -8.04 0.97
CA PHE A 47 -1.77 -7.90 1.83
C PHE A 47 -1.86 -9.04 2.84
N ASP A 48 -2.36 -8.74 4.04
CA ASP A 48 -2.44 -9.71 5.14
C ASP A 48 -3.38 -10.89 4.81
N SER A 49 -4.34 -10.69 3.90
CA SER A 49 -5.26 -11.72 3.40
C SER A 49 -4.68 -12.60 2.29
N MET A 50 -3.48 -12.30 1.80
CA MET A 50 -2.87 -12.96 0.64
C MET A 50 -1.48 -13.52 0.95
N THR A 51 -1.15 -14.67 0.37
CA THR A 51 0.20 -15.26 0.47
C THR A 51 1.20 -14.58 -0.48
N ALA A 52 0.75 -14.21 -1.68
CA ALA A 52 1.57 -13.57 -2.71
C ALA A 52 1.42 -12.04 -2.68
N PRO A 53 2.46 -11.27 -3.02
CA PRO A 53 2.35 -9.83 -3.22
C PRO A 53 1.48 -9.49 -4.43
N GLU A 54 0.60 -8.52 -4.23
CA GLU A 54 -0.15 -7.88 -5.30
C GLU A 54 0.72 -6.79 -5.93
N ARG A 55 0.86 -6.82 -7.26
CA ARG A 55 1.90 -6.06 -7.95
C ARG A 55 1.38 -4.82 -8.67
N GLY A 56 2.26 -3.83 -8.84
CA GLY A 56 2.00 -2.69 -9.70
C GLY A 56 0.83 -1.82 -9.26
N ILE A 57 0.65 -1.63 -7.95
CA ILE A 57 -0.36 -0.72 -7.40
C ILE A 57 0.21 0.69 -7.43
N SER A 58 -0.57 1.66 -7.92
CA SER A 58 -0.11 3.05 -7.89
C SER A 58 0.05 3.53 -6.45
N VAL A 59 1.14 4.23 -6.14
CA VAL A 59 1.33 4.76 -4.77
C VAL A 59 0.31 5.83 -4.40
N ASP A 60 -0.33 6.46 -5.39
CA ASP A 60 -1.37 7.47 -5.19
C ASP A 60 -2.68 6.85 -4.67
N ASP A 61 -2.92 5.58 -5.00
CA ASP A 61 -4.07 4.78 -4.52
C ASP A 61 -3.88 4.27 -3.09
N LEU A 62 -2.69 4.40 -2.54
CA LEU A 62 -2.31 3.86 -1.24
C LEU A 62 -2.05 4.98 -0.24
N GLU A 63 -2.25 4.67 1.03
CA GLU A 63 -1.85 5.52 2.14
C GLU A 63 -1.08 4.72 3.18
N VAL A 64 -0.08 5.35 3.78
CA VAL A 64 0.74 4.75 4.83
C VAL A 64 -0.01 4.82 6.15
N LEU A 65 -0.20 3.67 6.78
CA LEU A 65 -0.72 3.56 8.13
C LEU A 65 0.41 3.94 9.09
N LYS A 66 0.30 5.10 9.73
CA LYS A 66 1.16 5.45 10.87
C LYS A 66 0.65 4.66 12.07
N ASP A 67 1.46 3.73 12.58
CA ASP A 67 1.23 3.22 13.93
C ASP A 67 1.31 4.44 14.86
N ALA A 68 0.21 4.74 15.57
CA ALA A 68 0.18 5.83 16.52
C ALA A 68 1.30 5.59 17.53
N GLU A 69 2.31 6.45 17.51
CA GLU A 69 3.38 6.45 18.50
C GLU A 69 2.69 6.55 19.87
N PRO A 70 2.83 5.55 20.77
CA PRO A 70 2.20 5.62 22.08
C PRO A 70 2.74 6.88 22.78
N PRO A 71 1.88 7.69 23.44
CA PRO A 71 2.36 8.91 24.09
C PRO A 71 3.43 8.50 25.09
N VAL A 72 4.64 9.03 24.90
CA VAL A 72 5.76 8.84 25.82
C VAL A 72 5.31 9.38 27.18
N ARG A 73 4.95 8.49 28.11
CA ARG A 73 4.70 8.88 29.50
C ARG A 73 6.06 9.28 30.09
N ARG A 74 6.27 10.57 30.33
CA ARG A 74 7.29 11.06 31.25
C ARG A 74 6.65 11.31 32.60
#